data_AF-L0AYF5-F1
#
_entry.id   AF-L0AYF5-F1
#
_cell.length_a   1.000
_cell.length_b   1.000
_cell.length_c   1.000
_cell.angle_alpha   90.00
_cell.angle_beta   90.00
_cell.angle_gamma   90.00
#
_symmetry.space_group_name_H-M   'P 1'
#
loop_
_entity.id
_entity.type
_entity.pdbx_description
1 polymer ?
#
loop_
_entity_poly.entity_id
_entity_poly.type
_entity_poly.pdbx_seq_one_letter_code
_entity_poly.pdbx_strand_id
1 'polypeptide(L)'
;MDKDEISSNDGTEVDVSSSKDKGSSPKSRNGDIVSLLHSVVEYLTKIAVICEGDATDDSASVKSLMKYMYKYERSLKGLQKAVEQNSDDYGSVIRGVVRAVDDYKNPYDWLHQNVVEKYIASGKRLDSKLEVIHKLQQELVERLNEKE
;
A
#
# COMPACT_ATOMS: atom_id res chain seq x y z
N MET A 1 -31.84 -28.32 -36.30
CA MET A 1 -32.60 -29.02 -35.26
C MET A 1 -31.57 -29.71 -34.38
N ASP A 2 -31.27 -29.34 -33.14
CA ASP A 2 -31.72 -28.28 -32.24
C ASP A 2 -30.63 -28.11 -31.16
N LYS A 3 -30.42 -26.85 -30.77
CA LYS A 3 -30.05 -26.33 -29.44
C LYS A 3 -28.98 -27.05 -28.59
N ASP A 4 -27.84 -26.36 -28.46
CA ASP A 4 -27.11 -26.27 -27.19
C ASP A 4 -27.01 -24.79 -26.79
N GLU A 5 -27.97 -24.35 -25.97
CA GLU A 5 -27.89 -23.09 -25.22
C GLU A 5 -27.31 -23.40 -23.84
N ILE A 6 -26.04 -23.08 -23.62
CA ILE A 6 -25.53 -22.74 -22.27
C ILE A 6 -24.72 -21.45 -22.39
N SER A 7 -25.45 -20.34 -22.36
CA SER A 7 -24.93 -19.01 -22.07
C SER A 7 -24.67 -18.94 -20.57
N SER A 8 -23.40 -19.03 -20.17
CA SER A 8 -22.98 -18.67 -18.81
C SER A 8 -22.36 -17.27 -18.86
N ASN A 9 -23.23 -16.28 -18.74
CA ASN A 9 -22.88 -14.89 -18.55
C ASN A 9 -22.44 -14.69 -17.09
N ASP A 10 -21.16 -14.88 -16.80
CA ASP A 10 -20.58 -14.41 -15.52
C ASP A 10 -20.27 -12.91 -15.65
N GLY A 11 -21.35 -12.14 -15.61
CA GLY A 11 -21.34 -10.69 -15.57
C GLY A 11 -21.08 -10.22 -14.15
N THR A 12 -19.82 -9.97 -13.80
CA THR A 12 -19.51 -9.04 -12.71
C THR A 12 -19.75 -7.63 -13.24
N GLU A 13 -21.02 -7.21 -13.22
CA GLU A 13 -21.41 -5.82 -13.36
C GLU A 13 -20.86 -5.03 -12.17
N VAL A 14 -19.74 -4.35 -12.38
CA VAL A 14 -19.31 -3.26 -11.50
C VAL A 14 -20.25 -2.07 -11.78
N ASP A 15 -21.33 -2.02 -11.01
CA ASP A 15 -22.26 -0.91 -10.92
C ASP A 15 -21.51 0.33 -10.40
N VAL A 16 -21.13 1.22 -11.33
CA VAL A 16 -20.59 2.55 -10.99
C VAL A 16 -21.77 3.49 -10.79
N SER A 17 -22.60 3.20 -9.80
CA SER A 17 -23.64 4.11 -9.35
C SER A 17 -22.99 5.26 -8.56
N SER A 18 -22.99 6.43 -9.19
CA SER A 18 -22.59 7.70 -8.61
C SER A 18 -23.44 8.02 -7.38
N SER A 19 -22.91 7.72 -6.20
CA SER A 19 -23.43 8.25 -4.95
C SER A 19 -22.66 9.51 -4.58
N LYS A 20 -23.33 10.65 -4.75
CA LYS A 20 -23.02 11.85 -3.99
C LYS A 20 -23.21 11.53 -2.50
N ASP A 21 -22.27 12.05 -1.71
CA ASP A 21 -22.44 12.54 -0.34
C ASP A 21 -21.80 11.73 0.81
N LYS A 22 -21.22 12.52 1.74
CA LYS A 22 -20.71 12.20 3.08
C LYS A 22 -19.41 11.40 3.21
N GLY A 23 -18.33 12.15 3.47
CA GLY A 23 -17.18 11.77 4.30
C GLY A 23 -16.83 10.29 4.35
N SER A 24 -16.35 9.74 3.24
CA SER A 24 -15.83 8.36 3.18
C SER A 24 -14.66 8.20 4.16
N SER A 25 -14.77 7.25 5.09
CA SER A 25 -13.70 6.92 6.03
C SER A 25 -12.39 6.55 5.30
N PRO A 26 -11.20 6.82 5.87
CA PRO A 26 -9.91 6.48 5.25
C PRO A 26 -9.78 5.01 4.85
N LYS A 27 -10.48 4.10 5.55
CA LYS A 27 -10.48 2.66 5.27
C LYS A 27 -11.20 2.28 3.97
N SER A 28 -12.27 2.99 3.57
CA SER A 28 -12.95 2.66 2.31
C SER A 28 -12.11 3.07 1.11
N ARG A 29 -11.46 4.25 1.18
CA ARG A 29 -10.59 4.77 0.11
C ARG A 29 -9.36 3.91 -0.15
N ASN A 30 -8.75 3.34 0.89
CA ASN A 30 -7.61 2.44 0.72
C ASN A 30 -8.00 1.11 0.05
N GLY A 31 -9.21 0.61 0.32
CA GLY A 31 -9.76 -0.56 -0.39
C GLY A 31 -9.95 -0.29 -1.89
N ASP A 32 -10.36 0.93 -2.24
CA ASP A 32 -10.52 1.35 -3.63
C ASP A 32 -9.18 1.43 -4.38
N ILE A 33 -8.10 1.92 -3.74
CA ILE A 33 -6.77 1.98 -4.36
C ILE A 33 -6.20 0.57 -4.61
N VAL A 34 -6.32 -0.34 -3.64
CA VAL A 34 -5.80 -1.71 -3.77
C VAL A 34 -6.54 -2.46 -4.88
N SER A 35 -7.87 -2.33 -4.97
CA SER A 35 -8.65 -2.94 -6.04
C SER A 35 -8.35 -2.36 -7.42
N LEU A 36 -8.11 -1.05 -7.52
CA LEU A 36 -7.66 -0.40 -8.75
C LEU A 36 -6.27 -0.90 -9.18
N LEU A 37 -5.32 -1.00 -8.24
CA LEU A 37 -3.98 -1.52 -8.52
C LEU A 37 -4.04 -2.97 -9.02
N HIS A 38 -4.84 -3.82 -8.36
CA HIS A 38 -5.06 -5.20 -8.80
C HIS A 38 -5.62 -5.25 -10.23
N SER A 39 -6.59 -4.40 -10.55
CA SER A 39 -7.17 -4.31 -11.89
C SER A 39 -6.13 -3.89 -12.94
N VAL A 40 -5.27 -2.92 -12.62
CA VAL A 40 -4.18 -2.48 -13.51
C VAL A 40 -3.23 -3.63 -13.81
N VAL A 41 -2.78 -4.35 -12.78
CA VAL A 41 -1.88 -5.50 -12.94
C VAL A 41 -2.55 -6.61 -13.74
N GLU A 42 -3.79 -6.97 -13.40
CA GLU A 42 -4.55 -8.01 -14.09
C GLU A 42 -4.70 -7.72 -15.59
N TYR A 43 -5.09 -6.50 -15.97
CA TYR A 43 -5.24 -6.15 -17.38
C TYR A 43 -3.89 -6.07 -18.10
N LEU A 44 -2.83 -5.60 -17.44
CA LEU A 44 -1.48 -5.63 -18.00
C LEU A 44 -1.02 -7.07 -18.27
N THR A 45 -1.27 -8.00 -17.33
CA THR A 45 -0.97 -9.42 -17.51
C THR A 45 -1.76 -10.00 -18.68
N LYS A 46 -3.06 -9.72 -18.79
CA LYS A 46 -3.88 -10.19 -19.93
C LYS A 46 -3.39 -9.66 -21.27
N ILE A 47 -2.95 -8.39 -21.32
CA ILE A 47 -2.33 -7.81 -22.52
C ILE A 47 -1.04 -8.56 -22.86
N ALA A 48 -0.14 -8.76 -21.89
CA ALA A 48 1.11 -9.47 -22.09
C ALA A 48 0.89 -10.89 -22.62
N VAL A 49 -0.03 -11.65 -22.02
CA VAL A 49 -0.39 -13.01 -22.44
C VAL A 49 -0.89 -13.05 -23.89
N ILE A 50 -1.70 -12.07 -24.32
CA ILE A 50 -2.16 -12.02 -25.71
C ILE A 50 -1.02 -11.66 -26.66
N CYS A 51 -0.16 -10.71 -26.29
CA CYS A 51 0.96 -10.28 -27.13
C CYS A 51 2.08 -11.32 -27.26
N GLU A 52 2.27 -12.16 -26.23
CA GLU A 52 3.28 -13.24 -26.22
C GLU A 52 2.73 -14.59 -26.70
N GLY A 53 1.41 -14.69 -26.90
CA GLY A 53 0.77 -15.93 -27.34
C GLY A 53 0.95 -16.24 -28.82
N ASP A 54 0.82 -17.50 -29.20
CA ASP A 54 1.03 -17.96 -30.59
C ASP A 54 -0.08 -17.55 -31.58
N ALA A 55 -1.17 -16.95 -31.09
CA ALA A 55 -2.37 -16.59 -31.85
C ALA A 55 -2.57 -15.06 -31.98
N THR A 56 -1.50 -14.27 -32.08
CA THR A 56 -1.60 -12.80 -32.15
C THR A 56 -2.39 -12.26 -33.35
N ASP A 57 -2.51 -13.07 -34.40
CA ASP A 57 -3.01 -12.63 -35.70
C ASP A 57 -4.49 -12.98 -35.94
N ASP A 58 -5.14 -13.67 -34.99
CA ASP A 58 -6.55 -13.99 -35.10
C ASP A 58 -7.41 -12.78 -34.66
N SER A 59 -8.53 -12.57 -35.37
CA SER A 59 -9.41 -11.43 -35.14
C SER A 59 -9.99 -11.37 -33.71
N ALA A 60 -10.09 -12.50 -33.00
CA ALA A 60 -10.60 -12.52 -31.64
C ALA A 60 -9.52 -12.08 -30.63
N SER A 61 -8.26 -12.43 -30.86
CA SER A 61 -7.12 -11.93 -30.08
C SER A 61 -6.96 -10.42 -30.21
N VAL A 62 -7.04 -9.86 -31.43
CA VAL A 62 -6.98 -8.40 -31.64
C VAL A 62 -8.13 -7.67 -30.93
N LYS A 63 -9.36 -8.21 -31.01
CA LYS A 63 -10.53 -7.64 -30.32
C LYS A 63 -10.37 -7.69 -28.79
N SER A 64 -9.84 -8.79 -28.28
CA SER A 64 -9.58 -8.97 -26.85
C SER A 64 -8.48 -8.05 -26.35
N LEU A 65 -7.40 -7.90 -27.12
CA LEU A 65 -6.32 -6.96 -26.85
C LEU A 65 -6.85 -5.54 -26.73
N MET A 66 -7.61 -5.06 -27.72
CA MET A 66 -8.20 -3.72 -27.70
C MET A 66 -9.10 -3.50 -26.48
N LYS A 67 -9.91 -4.50 -26.12
CA LYS A 67 -10.77 -4.48 -24.93
C LYS A 67 -9.95 -4.35 -23.64
N TYR A 68 -8.88 -5.14 -23.48
CA TYR A 68 -8.06 -5.09 -22.28
C TYR A 68 -7.18 -3.84 -22.21
N MET A 69 -6.68 -3.33 -23.33
CA MET A 69 -5.99 -2.03 -23.39
C MET A 69 -6.90 -0.89 -22.91
N TYR A 70 -8.16 -0.84 -23.36
CA TYR A 70 -9.12 0.15 -22.91
C TYR A 70 -9.41 0.05 -21.40
N LYS A 71 -9.60 -1.19 -20.90
CA LYS A 71 -9.83 -1.44 -19.47
C LYS A 71 -8.62 -1.05 -18.62
N TYR A 72 -7.41 -1.39 -19.07
CA TYR A 72 -6.15 -1.01 -18.46
C TYR A 72 -6.02 0.51 -18.34
N GLU A 73 -6.23 1.25 -19.45
CA GLU A 73 -6.15 2.71 -19.45
C GLU A 73 -7.16 3.34 -18.49
N ARG A 74 -8.40 2.82 -18.47
CA ARG A 74 -9.44 3.31 -17.56
C ARG A 74 -9.07 3.07 -16.10
N SER A 75 -8.56 1.89 -15.75
CA SER A 75 -8.09 1.57 -14.40
C SER A 75 -6.89 2.43 -14.00
N LEU A 76 -5.94 2.66 -14.92
CA LEU A 76 -4.77 3.50 -14.68
C LEU A 76 -5.16 4.96 -14.40
N LYS A 77 -6.09 5.53 -15.19
CA LYS A 77 -6.65 6.87 -14.96
C LYS A 77 -7.39 6.96 -13.61
N GLY A 78 -8.11 5.90 -13.23
CA GLY A 78 -8.76 5.81 -11.93
C GLY A 78 -7.76 5.82 -10.78
N LEU A 79 -6.71 5.01 -10.89
CA LEU A 79 -5.63 4.92 -9.91
C LEU A 79 -4.90 6.26 -9.77
N GLN A 80 -4.55 6.91 -10.88
CA GLN A 80 -3.90 8.22 -10.87
C GLN A 80 -4.72 9.26 -10.09
N LYS A 81 -6.03 9.37 -10.37
CA LYS A 81 -6.92 10.29 -9.64
C LYS A 81 -6.98 9.98 -8.16
N ALA A 82 -7.03 8.70 -7.79
CA ALA A 82 -7.03 8.28 -6.40
C ALA A 82 -5.72 8.65 -5.70
N VAL A 83 -4.57 8.52 -6.37
CA VAL A 83 -3.26 8.90 -5.82
C VAL A 83 -3.12 10.41 -5.66
N GLU A 84 -3.51 11.20 -6.67
CA GLU A 84 -3.44 12.67 -6.64
C GLU A 84 -4.28 13.26 -5.49
N GLN A 85 -5.44 12.66 -5.20
CA GLN A 85 -6.29 13.04 -4.06
C GLN A 85 -5.70 12.70 -2.69
N ASN A 86 -4.68 11.84 -2.62
CA ASN A 86 -3.97 11.45 -1.40
C ASN A 86 -2.56 12.06 -1.33
N SER A 87 -2.26 13.10 -2.11
CA SER A 87 -0.97 13.78 -2.09
C SER A 87 -0.80 14.72 -0.88
N ASP A 88 -0.96 14.17 0.32
CA ASP A 88 -0.48 14.83 1.52
C ASP A 88 1.04 14.65 1.62
N ASP A 89 1.74 15.70 2.03
CA ASP A 89 3.20 15.77 2.09
C ASP A 89 3.79 14.61 2.91
N TYR A 90 4.34 13.62 2.20
CA TYR A 90 4.82 12.39 2.79
C TYR A 90 6.12 12.65 3.58
N GLY A 91 6.01 12.64 4.91
CA GLY A 91 7.14 12.82 5.82
C GLY A 91 8.32 11.85 5.58
N SER A 92 9.47 12.12 6.22
CA SER A 92 10.73 11.39 6.00
C SER A 92 10.65 9.87 6.17
N VAL A 93 9.78 9.38 7.06
CA VAL A 93 9.53 7.94 7.27
C VAL A 93 8.95 7.29 6.02
N ILE A 94 8.00 7.96 5.35
CA ILE A 94 7.33 7.41 4.17
C ILE A 94 8.28 7.35 2.99
N ARG A 95 9.16 8.36 2.84
CA ARG A 95 10.26 8.29 1.85
C ARG A 95 11.19 7.10 2.07
N GLY A 96 11.49 6.76 3.31
CA GLY A 96 12.31 5.59 3.64
C GLY A 96 11.63 4.28 3.29
N VAL A 97 10.32 4.17 3.55
CA VAL A 97 9.49 3.02 3.16
C VAL A 97 9.42 2.88 1.63
N VAL A 98 9.20 3.98 0.90
CA VAL A 98 9.17 3.96 -0.57
C VAL A 98 10.50 3.45 -1.13
N ARG A 99 11.64 3.95 -0.64
CA ARG A 99 12.96 3.46 -1.06
C ARG A 99 13.16 1.97 -0.76
N ALA A 100 12.61 1.46 0.34
CA ALA A 100 12.69 0.03 0.63
C ALA A 100 11.93 -0.79 -0.42
N VAL A 101 10.75 -0.32 -0.84
CA VAL A 101 9.99 -0.93 -1.94
C VAL A 101 10.76 -0.87 -3.26
N ASP A 102 11.36 0.29 -3.58
CA ASP A 102 12.19 0.47 -4.79
C ASP A 102 13.40 -0.48 -4.81
N ASP A 103 13.97 -0.77 -3.64
CA ASP A 103 15.08 -1.72 -3.44
C ASP A 103 14.63 -3.19 -3.37
N TYR A 104 13.36 -3.51 -3.64
CA TYR A 104 12.75 -4.85 -3.48
C TYR A 104 12.89 -5.44 -2.07
N LYS A 105 12.92 -4.58 -1.05
CA LYS A 105 12.92 -4.98 0.37
C LYS A 105 11.51 -4.90 0.95
N ASN A 106 11.25 -5.71 1.97
CA ASN A 106 9.98 -5.66 2.68
C ASN A 106 9.86 -4.32 3.45
N PRO A 107 8.84 -3.49 3.16
CA PRO A 107 8.67 -2.19 3.81
C PRO A 107 8.39 -2.31 5.32
N TYR A 108 7.76 -3.40 5.77
CA TYR A 108 7.50 -3.63 7.20
C TYR A 108 8.77 -3.90 7.98
N ASP A 109 9.68 -4.69 7.42
CA ASP A 109 10.98 -4.97 8.04
C ASP A 109 11.81 -3.69 8.13
N TRP A 110 11.79 -2.88 7.06
CA TRP A 110 12.44 -1.57 7.07
C TRP A 110 11.89 -0.67 8.19
N LEU A 111 10.56 -0.60 8.34
CA LEU A 111 9.90 0.20 9.37
C LEU A 111 10.28 -0.28 10.77
N HIS A 112 10.29 -1.60 10.99
CA HIS A 112 10.67 -2.19 12.26
C HIS A 112 12.09 -1.79 12.65
N GLN A 113 13.06 -2.01 11.76
CA GLN A 113 14.47 -1.73 12.02
C GLN A 113 14.77 -0.24 12.14
N ASN A 114 14.19 0.59 11.27
CA ASN A 114 14.60 1.99 11.15
C ASN A 114 13.79 2.95 12.00
N VAL A 115 12.61 2.54 12.46
CA VAL A 115 11.73 3.36 13.31
C VAL A 115 11.58 2.68 14.67
N VAL A 116 10.98 1.50 14.72
CA VAL A 116 10.60 0.85 15.99
C VAL A 116 11.83 0.56 16.86
N GLU A 117 12.84 -0.10 16.32
CA GLU A 117 14.06 -0.43 17.07
C GLU A 117 14.81 0.83 17.54
N LYS A 118 14.84 1.90 16.73
CA LYS A 118 15.47 3.17 17.14
C LYS A 118 14.76 3.82 18.32
N TYR A 119 13.42 3.80 18.33
CA TYR A 119 12.66 4.30 19.48
C TYR A 119 12.88 3.43 20.71
N ILE A 120 12.86 2.10 20.57
CA ILE A 120 13.15 1.17 21.67
C ILE A 120 14.55 1.42 22.24
N ALA A 121 15.57 1.53 21.39
CA ALA A 121 16.94 1.81 21.80
C ALA A 121 17.06 3.16 22.51
N SER A 122 16.34 4.17 22.02
CA SER A 122 16.29 5.50 22.66
C SER A 122 15.62 5.45 24.03
N GLY A 123 14.53 4.68 24.17
CA GLY A 123 13.86 4.45 25.46
C GLY A 123 14.78 3.76 26.47
N LYS A 124 15.42 2.66 26.08
CA LYS A 124 16.40 1.96 26.95
C LYS A 124 17.54 2.87 27.39
N ARG A 125 18.03 3.75 26.50
CA ARG A 125 19.07 4.73 26.83
C ARG A 125 18.57 5.79 27.80
N LEU A 126 17.31 6.22 27.69
CA LEU A 126 16.69 7.16 28.61
C LEU A 126 16.54 6.55 30.00
N ASP A 127 16.04 5.31 30.08
CA ASP A 127 15.87 4.58 31.34
C ASP A 127 17.21 4.41 32.07
N SER A 128 18.26 4.00 31.35
CA SER A 128 19.60 3.87 31.92
C SER A 128 20.14 5.20 32.47
N LYS A 129 19.88 6.32 31.78
CA LYS A 129 20.28 7.64 32.28
C LYS A 129 19.49 8.06 33.51
N LEU A 130 18.19 7.77 33.55
CA LEU A 130 17.35 8.05 34.72
C LEU A 130 17.79 7.24 35.93
N GLU A 131 18.18 5.99 35.75
CA GLU A 131 18.74 5.15 36.82
C GLU A 131 20.03 5.74 37.41
N VAL A 132 20.93 6.25 36.56
CA VAL A 132 22.15 6.94 37.00
C VAL A 132 21.83 8.20 37.80
N ILE A 133 20.87 9.01 37.33
CA ILE A 133 20.43 10.21 38.06
C ILE A 133 19.86 9.82 39.43
N HIS A 134 19.04 8.78 39.49
CA HIS A 134 18.45 8.31 40.74
C HIS A 134 19.52 7.85 41.74
N LYS A 135 20.54 7.10 41.30
CA LYS A 135 21.67 6.69 42.15
C LYS A 135 22.44 7.90 42.69
N LEU A 136 22.76 8.88 41.83
CA LEU A 136 23.44 10.10 42.24
C LEU A 136 22.62 10.91 43.26
N GLN A 137 21.29 10.95 43.11
CA GLN A 137 20.41 11.60 44.07
C GLN A 137 20.42 10.88 45.43
N GLN A 138 20.38 9.54 45.44
CA GLN A 138 20.46 8.77 46.68
C GLN A 138 21.79 9.00 47.41
N GLU A 139 22.93 8.91 46.71
CA GLU A 139 24.25 9.17 47.29
C GLU A 139 24.37 10.59 47.86
N LEU A 140 23.77 11.58 47.19
CA LEU A 140 23.78 12.96 47.67
C LEU A 140 22.96 13.10 48.97
N VAL A 141 21.79 12.48 49.05
CA VAL A 141 20.93 12.50 50.24
C VAL A 141 21.63 11.79 51.41
N GLU A 142 22.24 10.64 51.17
CA GLU A 142 23.01 9.91 52.20
C GLU A 142 24.14 10.79 52.77
N ARG A 143 24.93 11.43 51.91
CA ARG A 143 26.01 12.34 52.35
C ARG A 143 25.53 13.58 53.09
N LEU A 144 24.32 14.05 52.81
CA LEU A 144 23.71 15.16 53.55
C LEU A 144 23.29 14.71 54.94
N ASN A 145 22.65 13.55 55.05
CA ASN A 145 22.21 12.98 56.32
C ASN A 145 23.38 12.56 57.23
N GLU A 146 24.53 12.15 56.68
CA GLU A 146 25.73 11.82 57.46
C GLU A 146 26.47 13.04 58.02
N LYS A 147 26.11 14.26 57.60
CA LYS A 147 26.75 15.52 58.01
C LYS A 147 25.97 16.29 59.10
N GLU A 148 24.80 15.81 59.49
CA GLU A 148 24.04 16.26 60.67
C GLU A 148 24.37 15.39 61.90
#